data_AF-G5ILA9-F1
#
_entry.id   AF-G5ILA9-F1
#
_cell.length_a   1.000
_cell.length_b   1.000
_cell.length_c   1.000
_cell.angle_alpha   90.00
_cell.angle_beta   90.00
_cell.angle_gamma   90.00
#
_symmetry.space_group_name_H-M   'P 1'
#
loop_
_entity.id
_entity.type
_entity.pdbx_description
1 polymer ?
#
loop_
_entity_poly.entity_id
_entity_poly.type
_entity_poly.pdbx_seq_one_letter_code
_entity_poly.pdbx_strand_id
1 'polypeptide(L)'
;MSIQNLFAFIPPREQRKREEALKNRIFPGGASQRKEILSLLRQLTEPSKNWKDETLLYMFITVKDTWLSAEAEEEDRDKALRHWFNSSLCPQFTKKERFHILALAIADMERPSCEQPIFLSRVKETAENLMANDCYSQKKKSPGLFQRS
;
A
#
# COMPACT_ATOMS: atom_id res chain seq x y z
N MET A 1 2.40 23.00 29.54
CA MET A 1 3.39 21.93 29.28
C MET A 1 3.40 21.66 27.78
N SER A 2 4.56 21.72 27.13
CA SER A 2 4.71 21.65 25.67
C SER A 2 4.73 20.18 25.18
N ILE A 3 3.90 19.86 24.18
CA ILE A 3 3.76 18.53 23.54
C ILE A 3 4.95 18.21 22.59
N GLN A 4 5.98 19.07 22.53
CA GLN A 4 7.02 19.01 21.51
C GLN A 4 8.03 17.86 21.60
N ASN A 5 7.90 16.91 22.54
CA ASN A 5 8.87 15.82 22.71
C ASN A 5 8.29 14.40 22.66
N LEU A 6 7.15 14.17 21.98
CA LEU A 6 6.61 12.81 21.83
C LEU A 6 7.41 11.91 20.87
N PHE A 7 8.39 12.46 20.12
CA PHE A 7 9.23 11.70 19.17
C PHE A 7 10.75 11.79 19.46
N ALA A 8 11.15 12.37 20.59
CA ALA A 8 12.57 12.52 20.97
C ALA A 8 13.24 11.23 21.49
N PHE A 9 12.51 10.10 21.54
CA PHE A 9 12.91 8.92 22.32
C PHE A 9 13.30 7.68 21.52
N ILE A 10 13.55 7.79 20.21
CA ILE A 10 14.12 6.68 19.44
C ILE A 10 15.58 7.03 19.12
N PRO A 11 16.57 6.35 19.72
CA PRO A 11 17.97 6.54 19.36
C PRO A 11 18.16 6.33 17.85
N PRO A 12 18.97 7.15 17.15
CA PRO A 12 19.18 7.03 15.71
C PRO A 12 19.61 5.62 15.25
N ARG A 13 20.31 4.88 16.12
CA ARG A 13 20.71 3.49 15.88
C ARG A 13 19.52 2.52 15.90
N GLU A 14 18.56 2.72 16.80
CA GLU A 14 17.34 1.90 16.85
C GLU A 14 16.41 2.22 15.70
N GLN A 15 16.34 3.49 15.30
CA GLN A 15 15.62 3.89 14.11
C GLN A 15 16.18 3.21 12.86
N ARG A 16 17.51 3.22 12.67
CA ARG A 16 18.16 2.51 11.57
C ARG A 16 17.87 1.01 11.59
N LYS A 17 17.95 0.35 12.75
CA LYS A 17 17.61 -1.08 12.88
C LYS A 17 16.16 -1.36 12.49
N ARG A 18 15.21 -0.52 12.91
CA ARG A 18 13.80 -0.67 12.54
C ARG A 18 13.57 -0.43 11.04
N GLU A 19 14.23 0.57 10.47
CA GLU A 19 14.20 0.81 9.03
C GLU A 19 14.80 -0.33 8.22
N GLU A 20 15.92 -0.90 8.66
CA GLU A 20 16.54 -2.07 8.02
C GLU A 20 15.67 -3.31 8.16
N ALA A 21 15.08 -3.55 9.33
CA ALA A 21 14.13 -4.65 9.53
C ALA A 21 12.91 -4.50 8.61
N LEU A 22 12.34 -3.28 8.51
CA LEU A 22 11.25 -2.98 7.60
C LEU A 22 11.66 -3.17 6.13
N LYS A 23 12.85 -2.67 5.74
CA LYS A 23 13.38 -2.82 4.37
C LYS A 23 13.55 -4.29 4.00
N ASN A 24 14.12 -5.11 4.90
CA ASN A 24 14.31 -6.54 4.67
C ASN A 24 12.98 -7.30 4.62
N ARG A 25 12.00 -6.89 5.45
CA ARG A 25 10.65 -7.46 5.44
C ARG A 25 9.91 -7.13 4.14
N ILE A 26 9.99 -5.90 3.67
CA ILE A 26 9.26 -5.41 2.51
C ILE A 26 9.95 -5.78 1.19
N PHE A 27 11.28 -5.81 1.15
CA PHE A 27 12.09 -6.15 -0.02
C PHE A 27 13.12 -7.23 0.35
N PRO A 28 12.73 -8.49 0.53
CA PRO A 28 13.67 -9.58 0.82
C PRO A 28 14.72 -9.77 -0.29
N GLY A 29 14.39 -9.44 -1.55
CA GLY A 29 15.32 -9.41 -2.68
C GLY A 29 16.17 -8.14 -2.76
N GLY A 30 16.13 -7.29 -1.73
CA GLY A 30 16.97 -6.10 -1.60
C GLY A 30 16.76 -5.04 -2.69
N ALA A 31 17.85 -4.35 -3.04
CA ALA A 31 17.81 -3.20 -3.95
C ALA A 31 17.35 -3.56 -5.38
N SER A 32 17.62 -4.78 -5.84
CA SER A 32 17.20 -5.26 -7.16
C SER A 32 15.68 -5.39 -7.25
N GLN A 33 15.06 -6.03 -6.24
CA GLN A 33 13.60 -6.11 -6.15
C GLN A 33 12.97 -4.72 -6.05
N ARG A 34 13.55 -3.82 -5.25
CA ARG A 34 13.05 -2.44 -5.14
C ARG A 34 13.04 -1.71 -6.48
N LYS A 35 14.11 -1.83 -7.28
CA LYS A 35 14.20 -1.22 -8.63
C LYS A 35 13.16 -1.80 -9.58
N GLU A 36 12.97 -3.10 -9.53
CA GLU A 36 11.97 -3.81 -10.33
C GLU A 36 10.55 -3.37 -9.97
N ILE A 37 10.20 -3.35 -8.68
CA ILE A 37 8.89 -2.88 -8.20
C ILE A 37 8.66 -1.44 -8.63
N LEU A 38 9.67 -0.58 -8.54
CA LEU A 38 9.55 0.80 -9.00
C LEU A 38 9.28 0.89 -10.51
N SER A 39 9.95 0.07 -11.32
CA SER A 39 9.70 -0.02 -12.77
C SER A 39 8.25 -0.44 -13.05
N LEU A 40 7.74 -1.45 -12.33
CA LEU A 40 6.36 -1.91 -12.46
C LEU A 40 5.35 -0.85 -12.02
N LEU A 41 5.60 -0.15 -10.91
CA LEU A 41 4.76 0.95 -10.43
C LEU A 41 4.64 2.05 -11.49
N ARG A 42 5.75 2.44 -12.13
CA ARG A 42 5.72 3.43 -13.22
C ARG A 42 4.90 2.98 -14.43
N GLN A 43 4.86 1.68 -14.73
CA GLN A 43 4.03 1.12 -15.80
C GLN A 43 2.55 1.03 -15.42
N LEU A 44 2.24 0.97 -14.11
CA LEU A 44 0.89 0.81 -13.57
C LEU A 44 0.21 2.13 -13.22
N THR A 45 0.97 3.23 -13.13
CA THR A 45 0.47 4.59 -12.87
C THR A 45 0.46 5.46 -14.12
N GLU A 46 -0.37 6.50 -14.12
CA GLU A 46 -0.48 7.42 -15.25
C GLU A 46 0.84 8.18 -15.49
N PRO A 47 1.44 8.08 -16.69
CA PRO A 47 2.70 8.77 -16.99
C PRO A 47 2.61 10.29 -16.85
N SER A 48 1.44 10.87 -17.11
CA SER A 48 1.19 12.32 -17.07
C SER A 48 1.31 12.93 -15.67
N LYS A 49 1.17 12.13 -14.60
CA LYS A 49 1.23 12.62 -13.23
C LYS A 49 2.65 12.79 -12.69
N ASN A 50 3.68 12.25 -13.38
CA ASN A 50 5.09 12.35 -12.99
C ASN A 50 5.32 12.16 -11.49
N TRP A 51 4.81 11.06 -10.94
CA TRP A 51 4.98 10.73 -9.52
C TRP A 51 6.46 10.63 -9.16
N LYS A 52 6.83 11.20 -8.01
CA LYS A 52 8.14 10.96 -7.42
C LYS A 52 8.26 9.48 -7.03
N ASP A 53 9.43 8.89 -7.25
CA ASP A 53 9.69 7.48 -6.94
C ASP A 53 9.44 7.17 -5.47
N GLU A 54 9.76 8.11 -4.58
CA GLU A 54 9.49 8.00 -3.14
C GLU A 54 8.00 7.90 -2.85
N THR A 55 7.16 8.63 -3.59
CA THR A 55 5.70 8.60 -3.42
C THR A 55 5.13 7.25 -3.86
N LEU A 56 5.57 6.73 -5.01
CA LEU A 56 5.16 5.42 -5.51
C LEU A 56 5.58 4.30 -4.55
N LEU A 57 6.85 4.33 -4.12
CA LEU A 57 7.36 3.36 -3.17
C LEU A 57 6.67 3.46 -1.83
N TYR A 58 6.39 4.66 -1.32
CA TYR A 58 5.64 4.83 -0.08
C TYR A 58 4.25 4.20 -0.16
N MET A 59 3.52 4.44 -1.25
CA MET A 59 2.19 3.83 -1.46
C MET A 59 2.25 2.30 -1.49
N PHE A 60 3.23 1.74 -2.19
CA PHE A 60 3.46 0.30 -2.23
C PHE A 60 3.85 -0.29 -0.88
N ILE A 61 4.83 0.33 -0.19
CA ILE A 61 5.33 -0.13 1.10
C ILE A 61 4.19 -0.12 2.12
N THR A 62 3.43 0.97 2.21
CA THR A 62 2.34 1.10 3.20
C THR A 62 1.23 0.07 3.02
N VAL A 63 0.84 -0.24 1.78
CA VAL A 63 -0.19 -1.26 1.53
C VAL A 63 0.35 -2.68 1.73
N LYS A 64 1.60 -2.93 1.33
CA LYS A 64 2.24 -4.23 1.57
C LYS A 64 2.46 -4.49 3.06
N ASP A 65 2.88 -3.46 3.79
CA ASP A 65 3.08 -3.53 5.23
C ASP A 65 1.76 -3.76 5.99
N THR A 66 0.69 -3.11 5.53
CA THR A 66 -0.68 -3.37 5.97
C THR A 66 -1.05 -4.84 5.79
N TRP A 67 -0.76 -5.39 4.61
CA TRP A 67 -1.06 -6.78 4.30
C TRP A 67 -0.22 -7.78 5.10
N LEU A 68 1.06 -7.48 5.35
CA LEU A 68 1.97 -8.32 6.13
C LEU A 68 1.73 -8.25 7.64
N SER A 69 1.18 -7.14 8.13
CA SER A 69 1.01 -6.88 9.57
C SER A 69 -0.40 -7.19 10.07
N ALA A 70 -1.37 -7.39 9.17
CA ALA A 70 -2.65 -7.97 9.57
C ALA A 70 -2.36 -9.38 10.09
N GLU A 71 -2.48 -9.58 11.40
CA GLU A 71 -2.60 -10.92 11.99
C GLU A 71 -3.70 -11.66 11.23
N ALA A 72 -3.56 -12.97 11.02
CA ALA A 72 -4.17 -13.76 9.93
C ALA A 72 -5.70 -13.69 9.73
N GLU A 73 -6.44 -12.89 10.51
CA GLU A 73 -7.86 -12.64 10.37
C GLU A 73 -8.17 -11.66 9.23
N GLU A 74 -9.06 -12.10 8.35
CA GLU A 74 -9.53 -11.35 7.18
C GLU A 74 -10.15 -9.99 7.54
N GLU A 75 -10.81 -9.89 8.69
CA GLU A 75 -11.47 -8.66 9.16
C GLU A 75 -10.47 -7.54 9.50
N ASP A 76 -9.34 -7.87 10.13
CA ASP A 76 -8.30 -6.90 10.48
C ASP A 76 -7.58 -6.37 9.24
N ARG A 77 -7.36 -7.26 8.26
CA ARG A 77 -6.84 -6.87 6.93
C ARG A 77 -7.77 -5.89 6.23
N ASP A 78 -9.08 -6.20 6.19
CA ASP A 78 -10.07 -5.32 5.55
C ASP A 78 -10.15 -3.95 6.21
N LYS A 79 -10.10 -3.91 7.54
CA LYS A 79 -10.09 -2.68 8.33
C LYS A 79 -8.84 -1.84 8.03
N ALA A 80 -7.67 -2.47 7.98
CA ALA A 80 -6.42 -1.79 7.68
C ALA A 80 -6.35 -1.30 6.23
N LEU A 81 -6.85 -2.08 5.26
CA LEU A 81 -6.98 -1.65 3.86
C LEU A 81 -7.93 -0.48 3.71
N ARG A 82 -9.08 -0.50 4.40
CA ARG A 82 -9.99 0.66 4.45
C ARG A 82 -9.27 1.89 5.00
N HIS A 83 -8.45 1.75 6.04
CA HIS A 83 -7.67 2.87 6.56
C HIS A 83 -6.69 3.41 5.52
N TRP A 84 -5.97 2.52 4.82
CA TRP A 84 -5.07 2.90 3.73
C TRP A 84 -5.80 3.65 2.60
N PHE A 85 -6.92 3.11 2.10
CA PHE A 85 -7.74 3.74 1.04
C PHE A 85 -8.28 5.12 1.42
N ASN A 86 -8.49 5.37 2.71
CA ASN A 86 -8.95 6.65 3.25
C ASN A 86 -7.80 7.58 3.70
N SER A 87 -6.53 7.18 3.50
CA SER A 87 -5.38 8.03 3.78
C SER A 87 -5.39 9.29 2.91
N SER A 88 -4.71 10.35 3.36
CA SER A 88 -4.66 11.64 2.65
C SER A 88 -4.00 11.56 1.26
N LEU A 89 -3.16 10.54 1.02
CA LEU A 89 -2.43 10.36 -0.23
C LEU A 89 -3.24 9.56 -1.27
N CYS A 90 -4.05 8.60 -0.84
CA CYS A 90 -4.88 7.76 -1.73
C CYS A 90 -5.76 8.57 -2.72
N PRO A 91 -6.48 9.63 -2.31
CA PRO A 91 -7.29 10.43 -3.22
C PRO A 91 -6.55 11.03 -4.41
N GLN A 92 -5.23 11.21 -4.33
CA GLN A 92 -4.42 11.78 -5.41
C GLN A 92 -4.16 10.77 -6.55
N PHE A 93 -4.23 9.47 -6.23
CA PHE A 93 -4.19 8.38 -7.20
C PHE A 93 -5.59 8.10 -7.74
N THR A 94 -5.71 7.72 -9.01
CA THR A 94 -7.00 7.26 -9.55
C THR A 94 -7.41 5.95 -8.88
N LYS A 95 -8.69 5.60 -8.97
CA LYS A 95 -9.16 4.30 -8.43
C LYS A 95 -8.34 3.16 -9.03
N LYS A 96 -8.13 3.15 -10.35
CA LYS A 96 -7.34 2.13 -11.05
C LYS A 96 -5.91 2.04 -10.51
N GLU A 97 -5.23 3.16 -10.32
CA GLU A 97 -3.87 3.20 -9.78
C GLU A 97 -3.80 2.58 -8.37
N ARG A 98 -4.74 2.92 -7.49
CA ARG A 98 -4.77 2.37 -6.11
C ARG A 98 -4.88 0.85 -6.10
N PHE A 99 -5.76 0.31 -6.95
CA PHE A 99 -5.96 -1.14 -7.06
C PHE A 99 -4.79 -1.85 -7.73
N HIS A 100 -4.14 -1.24 -8.72
CA HIS A 100 -2.88 -1.78 -9.26
C HIS A 100 -1.78 -1.85 -8.20
N ILE A 101 -1.63 -0.82 -7.35
CA ILE A 101 -0.63 -0.80 -6.29
C ILE A 101 -0.92 -1.89 -5.25
N LEU A 102 -2.19 -2.06 -4.86
CA LEU A 102 -2.61 -3.15 -3.97
C LEU A 102 -2.35 -4.53 -4.59
N ALA A 103 -2.76 -4.75 -5.84
CA ALA A 103 -2.55 -6.01 -6.54
C ALA A 103 -1.05 -6.34 -6.70
N LEU A 104 -0.22 -5.34 -6.97
CA LEU A 104 1.23 -5.52 -7.02
C LEU A 104 1.80 -5.96 -5.67
N ALA A 105 1.33 -5.36 -4.57
CA ALA A 105 1.75 -5.76 -3.23
C ALA A 105 1.38 -7.21 -2.92
N ILE A 106 0.14 -7.63 -3.26
CA ILE A 106 -0.35 -9.00 -3.13
C ILE A 106 0.55 -9.96 -3.93
N ALA A 107 0.71 -9.70 -5.23
CA ALA A 107 1.47 -10.56 -6.13
C ALA A 107 2.97 -10.65 -5.76
N ASP A 108 3.56 -9.58 -5.21
CA ASP A 108 4.96 -9.58 -4.78
C ASP A 108 5.19 -10.39 -3.50
N MET A 109 4.17 -10.63 -2.67
CA MET A 109 4.27 -11.56 -1.53
C MET A 109 4.21 -13.02 -1.99
N GLU A 110 3.41 -13.31 -3.01
CA GLU A 110 3.25 -14.64 -3.60
C GLU A 110 4.27 -14.95 -4.71
N ARG A 111 5.34 -14.12 -4.78
CA ARG A 111 6.18 -13.92 -5.96
C ARG A 111 6.36 -15.19 -6.80
N PRO A 112 5.61 -15.34 -7.90
CA PRO A 112 5.74 -16.51 -8.76
C PRO A 112 7.10 -16.50 -9.43
N SER A 113 7.68 -17.68 -9.69
CA SER A 113 8.93 -17.83 -10.46
C SER A 113 8.72 -17.60 -11.96
N CYS A 114 7.89 -16.63 -12.35
CA CYS A 114 7.53 -16.36 -13.73
C CYS A 114 8.14 -15.06 -14.24
N GLU A 115 8.20 -14.94 -15.57
CA GLU A 115 8.75 -13.76 -16.24
C GLU A 115 7.90 -12.49 -16.01
N GLN A 116 8.55 -11.34 -16.01
CA GLN A 116 7.91 -10.03 -15.75
C GLN A 116 6.65 -9.72 -16.56
N PRO A 117 6.57 -9.99 -17.88
CA PRO A 117 5.36 -9.69 -18.65
C PRO A 117 4.14 -10.47 -18.15
N ILE A 118 4.36 -11.73 -17.77
CA ILE A 118 3.33 -12.61 -17.20
C ILE A 118 2.92 -12.09 -15.82
N PHE A 119 3.91 -11.67 -15.02
CA PHE A 119 3.68 -11.07 -13.70
C PHE A 119 2.82 -9.80 -13.80
N LEU A 120 3.15 -8.88 -14.71
CA LEU A 120 2.41 -7.63 -14.89
C LEU A 120 0.96 -7.87 -15.35
N SER A 121 0.73 -8.82 -16.25
CA SER A 121 -0.62 -9.19 -16.70
C SER A 121 -1.46 -9.72 -15.55
N ARG A 122 -0.89 -10.59 -14.70
CA ARG A 122 -1.55 -11.09 -13.48
C ARG A 122 -1.90 -9.96 -12.51
N VAL A 123 -0.97 -9.02 -12.28
CA VAL A 123 -1.23 -7.85 -11.42
C VAL A 123 -2.44 -7.04 -11.94
N LYS A 124 -2.55 -6.84 -13.26
CA LYS A 124 -3.68 -6.13 -13.85
C LYS A 124 -4.99 -6.89 -13.68
N GLU A 125 -5.00 -8.19 -13.94
CA GLU A 125 -6.17 -9.06 -13.76
C GLU A 125 -6.64 -9.08 -12.29
N THR A 126 -5.71 -9.26 -11.34
CA THR A 126 -6.01 -9.19 -9.91
C THR A 126 -6.59 -7.84 -9.53
N ALA A 127 -6.05 -6.74 -10.05
CA ALA A 127 -6.58 -5.40 -9.77
C ALA A 127 -8.01 -5.23 -10.31
N GLU A 128 -8.32 -5.76 -11.50
CA GLU A 128 -9.67 -5.73 -12.07
C GLU A 128 -10.66 -6.51 -11.21
N ASN A 129 -10.29 -7.70 -10.76
CA ASN A 129 -11.11 -8.52 -9.86
C ASN A 129 -11.36 -7.83 -8.51
N LEU A 130 -10.33 -7.20 -7.93
CA LEU A 130 -10.46 -6.44 -6.69
C LEU A 130 -11.33 -5.18 -6.87
N MET A 131 -11.22 -4.50 -8.00
CA MET A 131 -12.05 -3.33 -8.33
C MET A 131 -13.52 -3.68 -8.52
N ALA A 132 -13.81 -4.84 -9.12
CA ALA A 132 -15.18 -5.33 -9.31
C ALA A 132 -15.86 -5.63 -7.96
N ASN A 133 -15.08 -6.04 -6.95
CA ASN A 133 -15.53 -6.37 -5.60
C ASN A 133 -15.19 -5.28 -4.57
N ASP A 134 -15.11 -4.01 -4.99
CA ASP A 134 -14.62 -2.88 -4.17
C ASP A 134 -15.45 -2.63 -2.89
N CYS A 135 -15.00 -3.24 -1.79
CA CYS A 135 -15.53 -3.05 -0.44
C CYS A 135 -14.68 -2.09 0.42
N TYR A 136 -13.54 -1.62 -0.10
CA TYR A 136 -12.56 -0.82 0.65
C TYR A 136 -12.79 0.68 0.53
N SER A 137 -13.40 1.12 -0.58
CA SER A 137 -13.69 2.53 -0.85
C SER A 137 -14.93 3.07 -0.13
N GLN A 138 -15.71 2.21 0.53
CA GLN A 138 -16.96 2.61 1.13
C GLN A 138 -16.73 3.34 2.46
N LYS A 139 -16.91 4.66 2.45
CA LYS A 139 -17.24 5.38 3.68
C LYS A 139 -18.53 4.76 4.20
N LYS A 140 -18.54 4.20 5.41
CA LYS A 140 -19.80 3.94 6.12
C LYS A 140 -20.63 5.22 5.98
N LYS A 141 -21.78 5.15 5.30
CA LYS A 141 -22.82 6.15 5.51
C LYS A 141 -23.08 6.07 6.99
N SER A 142 -22.60 7.07 7.75
CA SER A 142 -23.06 7.25 9.11
C SER A 142 -24.59 7.28 8.98
N PRO A 143 -25.35 6.38 9.63
CA PRO A 143 -26.78 6.53 9.64
C PRO A 143 -27.01 7.93 10.20
N GLY A 144 -27.54 8.81 9.36
CA GLY A 144 -27.82 10.17 9.75
C GLY A 144 -28.70 10.09 10.97
N LEU A 145 -28.15 10.48 12.12
CA LEU A 145 -28.92 10.96 13.25
C LEU A 145 -29.64 12.21 12.73
N PHE A 146 -30.73 12.02 11.99
CA PHE A 146 -31.70 13.06 11.78
C PHE A 146 -32.32 13.32 13.15
N GLN A 147 -31.92 14.45 13.69
CA GLN A 147 -32.49 15.09 14.85
C GLN A 147 -33.99 15.32 14.62
N ARG A 148 -34.76 14.97 15.65
CA ARG A 148 -35.99 15.61 16.14
C ARG A 148 -36.88 16.35 15.13
N SER A 149 -38.14 15.93 15.08
CA SER A 149 -39.30 16.81 15.19
C SER A 149 -40.32 16.13 16.09
#